data_AF-F3CF07-F1
#
_entry.id   AF-F3CF07-F1
#
_cell.length_a   1.000
_cell.length_b   1.000
_cell.length_c   1.000
_cell.angle_alpha   90.00
_cell.angle_beta   90.00
_cell.angle_gamma   90.00
#
_symmetry.space_group_name_H-M   'P 1'
#
loop_
_entity.id
_entity.type
_entity.pdbx_description
1 polymer ?
#
loop_
_entity_poly.entity_id
_entity_poly.type
_entity_poly.pdbx_seq_one_letter_code
_entity_poly.pdbx_strand_id
1 'polypeptide(L)' 'MNAVEIESAISDLALEPFDAAEFPFTFLAAFGNKDTALKRLRAGNNNASDVPGGVLLRSNIHIAASEPGSRYG' A
#
# COMPACT_ATOMS: atom_id res chain seq x y z
N MET A 1 12.62 -9.37 3.47
CA MET A 1 11.58 -10.40 3.31
C MET A 1 11.92 -11.21 2.07
N ASN A 2 11.91 -12.53 2.15
CA ASN A 2 12.12 -13.42 1.01
C ASN A 2 10.79 -13.65 0.26
N ALA A 3 10.84 -14.29 -0.92
CA ALA A 3 9.65 -14.48 -1.75
C ALA A 3 8.53 -15.29 -1.08
N VAL A 4 8.88 -16.28 -0.25
CA VAL A 4 7.91 -17.13 0.47
C VAL A 4 7.21 -16.33 1.58
N GLU A 5 7.97 -15.51 2.32
CA GLU A 5 7.42 -14.63 3.35
C GLU A 5 6.47 -13.58 2.76
N ILE A 6 6.82 -13.01 1.59
CA ILE A 6 5.97 -12.05 0.89
C ILE A 6 4.68 -12.71 0.43
N GLU A 7 4.76 -13.90 -0.18
CA GLU A 7 3.57 -14.63 -0.65
C GLU A 7 2.61 -14.94 0.50
N SER A 8 3.13 -15.47 1.62
CA SER A 8 2.32 -15.73 2.81
C SER A 8 1.66 -14.46 3.34
N ALA A 9 2.39 -13.35 3.46
CA ALA A 9 1.84 -12.09 3.96
C ALA A 9 0.77 -11.50 3.03
N ILE A 10 0.92 -11.68 1.71
CA ILE A 10 -0.09 -11.26 0.72
C ILE A 10 -1.33 -12.17 0.79
N SER A 11 -1.14 -13.49 0.95
CA SER A 11 -2.23 -14.45 1.13
C SER A 11 -3.03 -14.17 2.39
N ASP A 12 -2.37 -13.80 3.50
CA ASP A 12 -3.03 -13.38 4.73
C ASP A 12 -3.78 -12.04 4.53
N LEU A 13 -3.15 -11.05 3.90
CA LEU A 13 -3.77 -9.76 3.59
C LEU A 13 -5.03 -9.91 2.70
N ALA A 14 -5.02 -10.86 1.77
CA ALA A 14 -6.16 -11.12 0.88
C ALA A 14 -7.39 -11.68 1.61
N LEU A 15 -7.21 -12.27 2.79
CA LEU A 15 -8.30 -12.77 3.64
C LEU A 15 -8.90 -11.68 4.54
N GLU A 16 -8.17 -10.58 4.75
CA GLU A 16 -8.65 -9.46 5.54
C GLU A 16 -9.72 -8.65 4.79
N PRO A 17 -10.66 -7.99 5.50
CA PRO A 17 -11.56 -7.03 4.89
C PRO A 17 -10.79 -5.92 4.18
N PHE A 18 -11.19 -5.58 2.96
CA PHE A 18 -10.54 -4.52 2.20
C PHE A 18 -10.79 -3.14 2.81
N ASP A 19 -9.73 -2.49 3.28
CA ASP A 19 -9.72 -1.09 3.71
C ASP A 19 -8.86 -0.27 2.74
N ALA A 20 -9.51 0.57 1.93
CA ALA A 20 -8.84 1.39 0.92
C ALA A 20 -7.82 2.38 1.49
N ALA A 21 -8.01 2.88 2.72
CA ALA A 21 -7.11 3.83 3.36
C ALA A 21 -5.85 3.13 3.90
N GLU A 22 -6.02 1.91 4.40
CA GLU A 22 -4.95 1.14 5.03
C GLU A 22 -4.18 0.25 4.03
N PHE A 23 -4.84 -0.20 2.97
CA PHE A 23 -4.32 -1.17 2.00
C PHE A 23 -2.95 -0.82 1.42
N PRO A 24 -2.67 0.43 0.98
CA PRO A 24 -1.34 0.74 0.46
C PRO A 24 -0.22 0.50 1.47
N PHE A 25 -0.48 0.70 2.75
CA PHE A 25 0.52 0.54 3.80
C PHE A 25 0.69 -0.92 4.21
N THR A 26 -0.41 -1.68 4.34
CA THR A 26 -0.35 -3.11 4.65
C THR A 26 0.25 -3.90 3.49
N PHE A 27 -0.07 -3.53 2.25
CA PHE A 27 0.60 -4.07 1.06
C PHE A 27 2.10 -3.80 1.09
N LEU A 28 2.53 -2.55 1.30
CA LEU A 28 3.97 -2.24 1.40
C LEU A 28 4.65 -2.98 2.56
N ALA A 29 3.96 -3.19 3.68
CA ALA A 29 4.47 -3.97 4.81
C ALA A 29 4.73 -5.43 4.43
N ALA A 30 3.85 -6.05 3.63
CA ALA A 30 4.03 -7.41 3.12
C ALA A 30 5.31 -7.57 2.27
N PHE A 31 5.77 -6.50 1.60
CA PHE A 31 7.06 -6.48 0.90
C PHE A 31 8.27 -6.20 1.81
N GLY A 32 8.07 -6.07 3.11
CA GLY A 32 9.12 -5.85 4.10
C GLY A 32 9.55 -4.38 4.27
N ASN A 33 8.70 -3.42 3.89
CA ASN A 33 8.96 -2.01 4.20
C ASN A 33 8.93 -1.78 5.71
N LYS A 34 9.91 -1.04 6.22
CA LYS A 34 10.03 -0.75 7.66
C LYS A 34 8.87 0.13 8.14
N ASP A 35 8.36 -0.15 9.34
CA ASP A 35 7.31 0.64 10.00
C ASP A 35 7.59 2.14 10.04
N THR A 36 8.85 2.53 10.23
CA THR A 36 9.24 3.95 10.26
C THR A 36 9.03 4.65 8.91
N ALA A 37 9.23 3.94 7.80
CA ALA A 37 8.95 4.45 6.46
C ALA A 37 7.44 4.54 6.22
N LEU A 38 6.68 3.51 6.61
CA LEU A 38 5.22 3.48 6.49
C LEU A 38 4.57 4.61 7.31
N LYS A 39 5.01 4.82 8.56
CA LYS A 39 4.54 5.93 9.42
C LYS A 39 4.81 7.30 8.79
N ARG A 40 5.95 7.49 8.13
CA ARG A 40 6.27 8.74 7.41
C ARG A 40 5.39 8.97 6.18
N LEU A 41 5.05 7.89 5.46
CA LEU A 41 4.10 7.97 4.34
C LEU A 41 2.70 8.30 4.83
N ARG A 42 2.23 7.67 5.92
CA ARG A 42 0.94 7.96 6.57
C ARG A 42 0.85 9.41 7.05
N ALA A 43 1.92 9.94 7.62
CA ALA A 43 1.99 11.33 8.06
C ALA A 43 2.10 12.35 6.91
N GLY A 44 2.22 11.90 5.66
CA GLY A 44 2.33 12.77 4.48
C GLY A 44 3.72 13.36 4.23
N ASN A 45 4.67 13.28 5.18
CA ASN A 45 5.99 13.91 5.05
C ASN A 45 6.80 13.49 3.81
N ASN A 46 6.59 12.28 3.29
CA ASN A 46 7.29 11.76 2.11
C ASN A 46 6.34 11.18 1.05
N ASN A 47 5.03 11.37 1.21
CA ASN A 47 4.06 10.94 0.22
C ASN A 47 3.91 12.05 -0.83
N ALA A 48 4.51 11.86 -1.99
CA ALA A 48 4.46 12.82 -3.09
C ALA A 48 3.41 12.44 -4.17
N SER A 49 2.41 11.64 -3.80
CA SER A 49 1.28 11.32 -4.68
C SER A 49 0.46 12.58 -4.97
N ASP A 50 0.12 12.78 -6.23
CA ASP A 50 -0.83 13.79 -6.72
C ASP A 50 -2.27 13.28 -6.75
N VAL A 51 -2.47 11.95 -6.68
CA VAL A 51 -3.78 11.31 -6.57
C VAL A 51 -4.30 11.37 -5.12
N PRO A 52 -5.55 11.84 -4.88
CA PRO A 52 -6.19 11.78 -3.56
C PRO A 52 -6.23 10.34 -3.02
N GLY A 53 -5.78 10.14 -1.78
CA GLY A 53 -5.66 8.80 -1.18
C GLY A 53 -4.54 7.93 -1.78
N GLY A 54 -3.79 8.44 -2.76
CA GLY A 54 -2.66 7.75 -3.34
C GLY A 54 -1.44 7.79 -2.42
N VAL A 55 -0.64 6.71 -2.45
CA VAL A 55 0.62 6.56 -1.73
C VAL A 55 1.74 6.33 -2.72
N LEU A 56 2.68 7.27 -2.78
CA LEU A 56 3.87 7.18 -3.61
C LEU A 56 5.10 6.84 -2.76
N LEU A 57 5.58 5.60 -2.88
CA LEU A 57 6.92 5.24 -2.43
C LEU A 57 7.90 5.56 -3.57
N ARG A 58 8.56 6.72 -3.46
CA ARG A 58 9.46 7.24 -4.52
C ARG A 58 10.42 6.18 -5.04
N SER A 59 10.58 6.14 -6.37
CA SER A 59 11.44 5.22 -7.11
C SER A 59 11.10 3.73 -6.99
N ASN A 60 9.94 3.39 -6.41
CA ASN A 60 9.52 1.99 -6.24
C ASN A 60 8.11 1.76 -6.79
N ILE A 61 7.08 2.36 -6.17
CA ILE A 61 5.69 2.07 -6.50
C ILE A 61 4.75 3.22 -6.14
N HIS A 62 3.71 3.42 -6.94
CA HIS A 62 2.59 4.33 -6.69
C HIS A 62 1.31 3.50 -6.60
N ILE A 63 0.59 3.61 -5.48
CA ILE A 63 -0.61 2.82 -5.20
C ILE A 63 -1.75 3.80 -4.92
N ALA A 64 -2.89 3.61 -5.57
CA ALA A 64 -4.13 4.28 -5.24
C ALA A 64 -5.26 3.25 -5.26
N ALA A 65 -6.01 3.16 -4.16
CA ALA A 65 -7.22 2.35 -4.13
C ALA A 65 -8.31 3.02 -4.95
N SER A 66 -9.06 2.24 -5.74
CA SER A 66 -10.16 2.73 -6.56
C SER A 66 -11.51 2.30 -5.96
N GLU A 67 -12.55 3.06 -6.27
CA GLU A 67 -13.91 2.69 -5.88
C GLU A 67 -14.35 1.37 -6.57
N PRO A 68 -15.13 0.52 -5.88
CA PRO A 68 -15.66 -0.71 -6.48
C PRO A 68 -16.41 -0.41 -7.78
N GLY A 69 -15.98 -1.05 -8.88
CA GLY A 69 -16.66 -0.90 -10.18
C GLY A 69 -16.32 0.37 -10.94
N SER A 70 -15.35 1.18 -10.50
CA SER A 70 -14.80 2.29 -11.29
C SER A 70 -14.08 1.74 -12.53
N ARG A 71 -14.84 1.48 -13.59
CA ARG A 71 -14.33 1.40 -14.95
C ARG A 71 -14.04 2.83 -15.38
N TYR A 72 -12.83 3.07 -15.86
CA TYR A 72 -12.46 4.27 -16.62
C TYR A 72 -13.59 4.58 -17.62
N GLY A 73 -14.31 5.67 -17.36
CA GLY A 73 -15.19 6.33 -18.32
C GLY A 73 -14.38 7.26 -19.20
#